data_AF-A0A0K3B485-F1
#
_entry.id   AF-A0A0K3B485-F1
#
_cell.length_a   1.000
_cell.length_b   1.000
_cell.length_c   1.000
_cell.angle_alpha   90.00
_cell.angle_beta   90.00
_cell.angle_gamma   90.00
#
_symmetry.space_group_name_H-M   'P 1'
#
loop_
_entity.id
_entity.type
_entity.pdbx_description
1 polymer ?
#
loop_
_entity_poly.entity_id
_entity_poly.type
_entity_poly.pdbx_seq_one_letter_code
_entity_poly.pdbx_strand_id
1 'polypeptide(L)'
;MAEFVIETYDLLYEKAAIVHLDRSLSNQRPAPPRSPPVAEIPEVLFVCVHNAGRSQMAAALLQHYGLGRVTVRSAGSEPAEKVNPAAAEAMAEWGLDITAEVPSKLTTDDVQASDVVITMGCGDTCPVFPGKRYLDWQLDDPAGKGVAAVRPIRDEIDRRIRTLVAELLD
;
A
#
# COMPACT_ATOMS: atom_id res chain seq x y z
N MET A 1 34.16 -19.33 -35.51
CA MET A 1 33.17 -18.27 -35.29
C MET A 1 32.89 -18.20 -33.80
N ALA A 2 33.38 -17.13 -33.17
CA ALA A 2 33.18 -16.67 -31.79
C ALA A 2 33.70 -17.54 -30.62
N GLU A 3 34.93 -17.19 -30.22
CA GLU A 3 35.58 -17.41 -28.92
C GLU A 3 35.19 -16.30 -27.91
N PHE A 4 35.26 -16.62 -26.59
CA PHE A 4 35.53 -15.71 -25.45
C PHE A 4 34.43 -14.67 -25.07
N VAL A 5 34.11 -14.35 -23.80
CA VAL A 5 34.93 -14.14 -22.58
C VAL A 5 34.05 -14.36 -21.33
N ILE A 6 34.45 -15.29 -20.45
CA ILE A 6 34.17 -15.22 -19.00
C ILE A 6 35.48 -14.74 -18.40
N GLU A 7 35.57 -13.47 -18.01
CA GLU A 7 36.60 -12.93 -17.12
C GLU A 7 36.49 -11.41 -17.10
N THR A 8 36.11 -10.84 -15.95
CA THR A 8 36.76 -9.68 -15.33
C THR A 8 36.00 -9.27 -14.06
N TYR A 9 36.18 -10.07 -13.01
CA TYR A 9 35.75 -9.75 -11.64
C TYR A 9 36.95 -9.35 -10.75
N ASP A 10 37.97 -8.71 -11.33
CA ASP A 10 39.27 -8.51 -10.64
C ASP A 10 39.92 -7.13 -10.86
N LEU A 11 39.12 -6.06 -10.93
CA LEU A 11 39.66 -4.68 -11.03
C LEU A 11 39.11 -3.69 -9.99
N LEU A 12 38.51 -4.16 -8.90
CA LEU A 12 38.01 -3.28 -7.82
C LEU A 12 38.90 -3.21 -6.58
N TYR A 13 40.15 -3.69 -6.61
CA TYR A 13 40.95 -3.82 -5.38
C TYR A 13 42.35 -3.18 -5.34
N GLU A 14 42.60 -2.10 -6.09
CA GLU A 14 43.80 -1.28 -5.82
C GLU A 14 43.52 0.22 -5.85
N LYS A 15 43.27 0.79 -4.66
CA LYS A 15 43.82 2.06 -4.15
C LYS A 15 43.29 2.33 -2.73
N ALA A 16 43.87 1.65 -1.75
CA ALA A 16 43.72 1.98 -0.35
C ALA A 16 44.54 3.24 -0.02
N ALA A 17 43.89 4.41 0.00
CA ALA A 17 44.45 5.60 0.61
C ALA A 17 44.10 5.60 2.11
N ILE A 18 45.11 5.40 2.96
CA ILE A 18 44.98 5.47 4.41
C ILE A 18 44.83 6.94 4.82
N VAL A 19 43.61 7.36 5.12
CA VAL A 19 43.33 8.64 5.79
C VAL A 19 43.35 8.39 7.30
N HIS A 20 44.20 9.12 8.04
CA HIS A 20 44.19 9.14 9.50
C HIS A 20 42.80 9.56 10.01
N LEU A 21 42.07 8.63 10.62
CA LEU A 21 40.77 8.87 11.25
C LEU A 21 40.98 9.51 12.63
N ASP A 22 40.68 10.80 12.73
CA ASP A 22 40.34 11.44 13.99
C ASP A 22 39.13 10.72 14.61
N ARG A 23 39.30 10.22 15.83
CA ARG A 23 38.37 9.30 16.52
C ARG A 23 37.17 10.02 17.16
N SER A 24 36.83 11.22 16.69
CA SER A 24 35.79 12.10 17.25
C SER A 24 34.51 12.22 16.41
N LEU A 25 34.43 11.63 15.21
CA LEU A 25 33.27 11.80 14.29
C LEU A 25 32.52 10.50 13.96
N SER A 26 32.57 9.47 14.81
CA SER A 26 32.09 8.11 14.50
C SER A 26 30.57 7.89 14.47
N ASN A 27 29.72 8.93 14.57
CA ASN A 27 28.27 8.71 14.75
C ASN A 27 27.34 9.19 13.63
N GLN A 28 27.84 9.44 12.42
CA GLN A 28 26.98 9.69 11.26
C GLN A 28 27.54 8.97 10.03
N ARG A 29 27.29 7.66 9.93
CA ARG A 29 27.38 6.98 8.63
C ARG A 29 26.13 7.35 7.84
N PRO A 30 26.25 8.05 6.69
CA PRO A 30 25.11 8.21 5.80
C PRO A 30 24.62 6.83 5.38
N ALA A 31 23.30 6.65 5.34
CA ALA A 31 22.69 5.42 4.84
C ALA A 31 23.23 5.14 3.42
N PRO A 32 23.45 3.86 3.06
CA PRO A 32 23.93 3.53 1.72
C PRO A 32 22.93 4.05 0.66
N PRO A 33 23.43 4.50 -0.51
CA PRO A 33 22.54 4.88 -1.61
C PRO A 33 21.69 3.67 -2.01
N ARG A 34 20.37 3.88 -2.17
CA ARG A 34 19.47 2.83 -2.66
C ARG A 34 19.90 2.42 -4.08
N SER A 35 19.96 1.12 -4.33
CA SER A 35 20.11 0.55 -5.66
C SER A 35 19.01 1.08 -6.61
N PRO A 36 19.25 1.19 -7.92
CA PRO A 36 18.19 1.54 -8.87
C PRO A 36 17.09 0.45 -8.82
N PRO A 37 15.80 0.81 -8.78
CA PRO A 37 14.75 -0.19 -8.59
C PRO A 37 14.67 -1.12 -9.81
N VAL A 38 14.76 -2.43 -9.56
CA VAL A 38 13.99 -3.42 -10.32
C VAL A 38 12.54 -2.95 -10.24
N ALA A 39 11.75 -2.91 -11.31
CA ALA A 39 10.39 -2.36 -11.25
C ALA A 39 9.60 -2.98 -10.08
N GLU A 40 9.51 -2.25 -8.96
CA GLU A 40 8.92 -2.75 -7.72
C GLU A 40 7.40 -2.73 -7.88
N ILE A 41 6.74 -3.83 -7.54
CA ILE A 41 5.27 -3.91 -7.55
C ILE A 41 4.76 -2.92 -6.49
N PRO A 42 3.98 -1.88 -6.84
CA PRO A 42 3.55 -0.88 -5.88
C PRO A 42 2.69 -1.50 -4.77
N GLU A 43 2.89 -1.06 -3.52
CA GLU A 43 2.11 -1.51 -2.37
C GLU A 43 1.16 -0.42 -1.86
N VAL A 44 -0.14 -0.73 -1.82
CA VAL A 44 -1.21 0.21 -1.45
C VAL A 44 -1.95 -0.28 -0.22
N LEU A 45 -2.04 0.57 0.80
CA LEU A 45 -2.80 0.34 2.03
C LEU A 45 -4.04 1.22 2.10
N PHE A 46 -5.19 0.59 2.28
CA PHE A 46 -6.46 1.25 2.54
C PHE A 46 -6.83 1.21 4.03
N VAL A 47 -7.06 2.37 4.63
CA VAL A 47 -7.36 2.49 6.06
C VAL A 47 -8.75 3.10 6.25
N CYS A 48 -9.61 2.46 7.03
CA CYS A 48 -10.83 3.08 7.55
C CYS A 48 -10.98 2.80 9.05
N VAL A 49 -12.11 3.16 9.66
CA VAL A 49 -12.30 2.89 11.11
C VAL A 49 -12.35 1.39 11.39
N HIS A 50 -13.33 0.69 10.82
CA HIS A 50 -13.63 -0.69 11.21
C HIS A 50 -13.00 -1.78 10.35
N ASN A 51 -12.32 -1.43 9.25
CA ASN A 51 -11.88 -2.37 8.22
C ASN A 51 -12.94 -3.38 7.75
N ALA A 52 -14.20 -2.92 7.73
CA ALA A 52 -15.35 -3.77 7.42
C ALA A 52 -16.15 -3.28 6.20
N GLY A 53 -15.87 -2.06 5.69
CA GLY A 53 -16.67 -1.44 4.63
C GLY A 53 -15.78 -0.78 3.58
N ARG A 54 -15.59 0.54 3.69
CA ARG A 54 -14.84 1.36 2.72
C ARG A 54 -13.49 0.76 2.32
N SER A 55 -12.63 0.43 3.27
CA SER A 55 -11.30 -0.13 2.96
C SER A 55 -11.34 -1.54 2.36
N GLN A 56 -12.35 -2.36 2.71
CA GLN A 56 -12.53 -3.69 2.11
C GLN A 56 -13.00 -3.59 0.66
N MET A 57 -13.99 -2.71 0.39
CA MET A 57 -14.45 -2.46 -0.98
C MET A 57 -13.32 -1.91 -1.86
N ALA A 58 -12.54 -0.95 -1.34
CA ALA A 58 -11.41 -0.37 -2.04
C ALA A 58 -10.31 -1.41 -2.34
N ALA A 59 -9.98 -2.27 -1.38
CA ALA A 59 -8.99 -3.32 -1.56
C ALA A 59 -9.43 -4.33 -2.63
N ALA A 60 -10.67 -4.82 -2.57
CA ALA A 60 -11.20 -5.77 -3.55
C ALA A 60 -11.23 -5.18 -4.97
N LEU A 61 -11.63 -3.91 -5.12
CA LEU A 61 -11.62 -3.21 -6.41
C LEU A 61 -10.20 -3.03 -6.94
N LEU A 62 -9.24 -2.62 -6.11
CA LEU A 62 -7.85 -2.46 -6.55
C LEU A 62 -7.23 -3.79 -6.96
N GLN A 63 -7.49 -4.87 -6.21
CA GLN A 63 -7.03 -6.20 -6.58
C GLN A 63 -7.62 -6.62 -7.93
N HIS A 64 -8.92 -6.40 -8.12
CA HIS A 64 -9.64 -6.73 -9.35
C HIS A 64 -9.05 -6.00 -10.58
N TYR A 65 -8.85 -4.69 -10.50
CA TYR A 65 -8.32 -3.90 -11.63
C TYR A 65 -6.80 -3.96 -11.76
N GLY A 66 -6.09 -4.20 -10.66
CA GLY A 66 -4.63 -4.30 -10.62
C GLY A 66 -4.08 -5.56 -11.29
N LEU A 67 -4.88 -6.63 -11.36
CA LEU A 67 -4.53 -7.89 -12.04
C LEU A 67 -3.17 -8.45 -11.58
N GLY A 68 -2.89 -8.37 -10.27
CA GLY A 68 -1.63 -8.84 -9.67
C GLY A 68 -0.41 -7.93 -9.87
N ARG A 69 -0.59 -6.73 -10.46
CA ARG A 69 0.47 -5.73 -10.65
C ARG A 69 0.57 -4.71 -9.52
N VAL A 70 -0.25 -4.86 -8.48
CA VAL A 70 -0.28 -4.01 -7.29
C VAL A 70 -0.49 -4.91 -6.08
N THR A 71 0.32 -4.75 -5.04
CA THR A 71 0.12 -5.40 -3.74
C THR A 71 -0.88 -4.57 -2.95
N VAL A 72 -1.92 -5.20 -2.40
CA VAL A 72 -3.05 -4.49 -1.78
C VAL A 72 -3.25 -4.97 -0.34
N ARG A 73 -3.35 -4.02 0.58
CA ARG A 73 -3.70 -4.25 1.99
C ARG A 73 -4.87 -3.39 2.42
N SER A 74 -5.57 -3.84 3.45
CA SER A 74 -6.53 -2.99 4.15
C SER A 74 -6.46 -3.21 5.66
N ALA A 75 -6.71 -2.14 6.42
CA ALA A 75 -6.67 -2.18 7.87
C ALA A 75 -7.64 -1.16 8.52
N GLY A 76 -7.81 -1.29 9.84
CA GLY A 76 -8.78 -0.56 10.63
C GLY A 76 -8.16 0.06 11.89
N SER A 77 -8.49 1.30 12.21
CA SER A 77 -8.13 1.89 13.51
C SER A 77 -8.85 1.19 14.67
N GLU A 78 -10.07 0.73 14.47
CA GLU A 78 -10.91 0.01 15.44
C GLU A 78 -11.64 -1.14 14.73
N PRO A 79 -10.96 -2.25 14.40
CA PRO A 79 -11.52 -3.30 13.55
C PRO A 79 -12.81 -3.90 14.12
N ALA A 80 -13.80 -4.12 13.24
CA ALA A 80 -14.97 -4.90 13.60
C ALA A 80 -14.65 -6.40 13.62
N GLU A 81 -15.57 -7.22 14.13
CA GLU A 81 -15.41 -8.68 14.14
C GLU A 81 -15.54 -9.31 12.74
N LYS A 82 -16.28 -8.67 11.83
CA LYS A 82 -16.56 -9.18 10.49
C LYS A 82 -16.80 -8.04 9.51
N VAL A 83 -16.71 -8.37 8.22
CA VAL A 83 -17.08 -7.46 7.12
C VAL A 83 -18.54 -7.03 7.24
N ASN A 84 -18.81 -5.77 6.91
CA ASN A 84 -20.14 -5.18 6.91
C ASN A 84 -21.00 -5.90 5.84
N PRO A 85 -22.12 -6.54 6.25
CA PRO A 85 -22.97 -7.26 5.31
C PRO A 85 -23.47 -6.42 4.13
N ALA A 86 -23.75 -5.13 4.34
CA ALA A 86 -24.20 -4.23 3.28
C ALA A 86 -23.07 -3.91 2.28
N ALA A 87 -21.81 -3.88 2.72
CA ALA A 87 -20.66 -3.76 1.83
C ALA A 87 -20.43 -5.05 1.05
N ALA A 88 -20.53 -6.20 1.72
CA ALA A 88 -20.43 -7.50 1.06
C ALA A 88 -21.52 -7.69 -0.01
N GLU A 89 -22.76 -7.34 0.31
CA GLU A 89 -23.88 -7.38 -0.65
C GLU A 89 -23.62 -6.47 -1.85
N ALA A 90 -23.18 -5.22 -1.62
CA ALA A 90 -22.87 -4.29 -2.70
C ALA A 90 -21.73 -4.78 -3.60
N MET A 91 -20.71 -5.46 -3.05
CA MET A 91 -19.62 -6.01 -3.85
C MET A 91 -20.03 -7.29 -4.60
N ALA A 92 -20.86 -8.14 -3.98
CA ALA A 92 -21.36 -9.35 -4.59
C ALA A 92 -22.24 -9.08 -5.83
N GLU A 93 -22.94 -7.93 -5.89
CA GLU A 93 -23.64 -7.46 -7.10
C GLU A 93 -22.72 -7.35 -8.33
N TRP A 94 -21.41 -7.14 -8.12
CA TRP A 94 -20.39 -7.06 -9.17
C TRP A 94 -19.55 -8.34 -9.28
N GLY A 95 -19.94 -9.41 -8.59
CA GLY A 95 -19.22 -10.68 -8.58
C GLY A 95 -17.94 -10.66 -7.74
N LEU A 96 -17.77 -9.69 -6.84
CA LEU A 96 -16.64 -9.58 -5.94
C LEU A 96 -17.07 -10.01 -4.53
N ASP A 97 -16.58 -11.17 -4.08
CA ASP A 97 -16.84 -11.68 -2.74
C ASP A 97 -15.78 -11.18 -1.76
N ILE A 98 -16.22 -10.44 -0.74
CA ILE A 98 -15.37 -9.96 0.36
C ILE A 98 -15.75 -10.57 1.71
N THR A 99 -16.64 -11.57 1.73
CA THR A 99 -17.15 -12.16 2.99
C THR A 99 -16.12 -13.00 3.72
N ALA A 100 -15.11 -13.51 3.00
CA ALA A 100 -14.00 -14.27 3.57
C ALA A 100 -12.92 -13.37 4.21
N GLU A 101 -12.94 -12.06 3.96
CA GLU A 101 -11.97 -11.13 4.51
C GLU A 101 -12.16 -10.96 6.02
N VAL A 102 -11.04 -10.85 6.75
CA VAL A 102 -11.03 -10.66 8.20
C VAL A 102 -10.58 -9.23 8.50
N PRO A 103 -11.43 -8.38 9.11
CA PRO A 103 -11.00 -7.04 9.50
C PRO A 103 -9.77 -7.09 10.41
N SER A 104 -8.75 -6.31 10.06
CA SER A 104 -7.44 -6.32 10.71
C SER A 104 -7.10 -4.95 11.32
N LYS A 105 -6.30 -4.97 12.39
CA LYS A 105 -5.84 -3.75 13.08
C LYS A 105 -4.74 -3.08 12.27
N LEU A 106 -4.84 -1.77 12.09
CA LEU A 106 -3.75 -0.96 11.53
C LEU A 106 -2.52 -1.07 12.42
N THR A 107 -1.41 -1.49 11.82
CA THR A 107 -0.09 -1.51 12.46
C THR A 107 0.85 -0.51 11.80
N THR A 108 1.92 -0.18 12.52
CA THR A 108 3.01 0.65 11.98
C THR A 108 3.68 -0.03 10.77
N ASP A 109 3.82 -1.35 10.83
CA ASP A 109 4.48 -2.15 9.79
C ASP A 109 3.68 -2.11 8.48
N ASP A 110 2.34 -2.10 8.55
CA ASP A 110 1.48 -1.95 7.36
C ASP A 110 1.78 -0.64 6.63
N VAL A 111 1.91 0.45 7.37
CA VAL A 111 2.23 1.77 6.79
C VAL A 111 3.66 1.78 6.26
N GLN A 112 4.61 1.19 6.99
CA GLN A 112 6.02 1.10 6.57
C GLN A 112 6.23 0.27 5.31
N ALA A 113 5.44 -0.78 5.09
CA ALA A 113 5.50 -1.63 3.90
C ALA A 113 4.85 -0.97 2.67
N SER A 114 3.98 0.02 2.85
CA SER A 114 3.18 0.59 1.76
C SER A 114 3.83 1.81 1.10
N ASP A 115 3.74 1.92 -0.22
CA ASP A 115 4.15 3.11 -0.98
C ASP A 115 3.07 4.19 -0.95
N VAL A 116 1.81 3.76 -1.02
CA VAL A 116 0.62 4.61 -0.99
C VAL A 116 -0.28 4.22 0.17
N VAL A 117 -0.66 5.20 0.98
CA VAL A 117 -1.54 5.03 2.14
C VAL A 117 -2.78 5.90 1.92
N ILE A 118 -3.95 5.26 1.94
CA ILE A 118 -5.22 5.90 1.60
C ILE A 118 -6.15 5.82 2.81
N THR A 119 -6.42 6.96 3.45
CA THR A 119 -7.32 7.05 4.60
C THR A 119 -8.75 7.33 4.16
N MET A 120 -9.72 6.73 4.86
CA MET A 120 -11.15 6.84 4.59
C MET A 120 -11.91 7.01 5.91
N GLY A 121 -11.69 8.16 6.56
CA GLY A 121 -12.42 8.56 7.77
C GLY A 121 -11.90 7.97 9.09
N CYS A 122 -10.66 7.48 9.16
CA CYS A 122 -10.01 7.07 10.42
C CYS A 122 -9.34 8.22 11.20
N GLY A 123 -9.39 9.45 10.67
CA GLY A 123 -8.72 10.62 11.25
C GLY A 123 -7.20 10.45 11.35
N ASP A 124 -6.61 11.10 12.35
CA ASP A 124 -5.15 11.16 12.57
C ASP A 124 -4.55 9.89 13.20
N THR A 125 -5.26 8.76 13.14
CA THR A 125 -4.78 7.50 13.73
C THR A 125 -3.65 6.85 12.93
N CYS A 126 -3.43 7.29 11.68
CA CYS A 126 -2.40 6.73 10.83
C CYS A 126 -1.02 7.34 11.17
N PRO A 127 -0.01 6.52 11.55
CA PRO A 127 1.35 7.03 11.70
C PRO A 127 1.87 7.54 10.35
N VAL A 128 2.66 8.62 10.38
CA VAL A 128 3.18 9.25 9.17
C VAL A 128 4.67 8.97 9.03
N PHE A 129 5.05 8.35 7.92
CA PHE A 129 6.43 8.08 7.51
C PHE A 129 6.84 8.91 6.30
N PRO A 130 8.07 9.44 6.26
CA PRO A 130 8.58 10.17 5.10
C PRO A 130 8.74 9.28 3.88
N GLY A 131 8.60 9.86 2.68
CA GLY A 131 8.82 9.16 1.41
C GLY A 131 7.67 8.27 0.95
N LYS A 132 6.48 8.40 1.55
CA LYS A 132 5.24 7.71 1.13
C LYS A 132 4.21 8.70 0.63
N ARG A 133 3.33 8.25 -0.26
CA ARG A 133 2.21 9.04 -0.75
C ARG A 133 0.99 8.82 0.15
N TYR A 134 0.46 9.89 0.72
CA TYR A 134 -0.77 9.83 1.52
C TYR A 134 -1.92 10.48 0.74
N LEU A 135 -3.07 9.80 0.71
CA LEU A 135 -4.31 10.33 0.16
C LEU A 135 -5.39 10.22 1.22
N ASP A 136 -6.19 11.27 1.37
CA ASP A 136 -7.36 11.24 2.23
C ASP A 136 -8.65 11.28 1.39
N TRP A 137 -9.39 10.17 1.42
CA TRP A 137 -10.63 10.02 0.70
C TRP A 137 -11.81 10.26 1.62
N GLN A 138 -12.31 11.48 1.55
CA GLN A 138 -13.57 11.87 2.16
C GLN A 138 -14.72 11.12 1.48
N LEU A 139 -15.32 10.19 2.24
CA LEU A 139 -16.41 9.31 1.85
C LEU A 139 -17.41 9.23 2.98
N ASP A 140 -18.69 9.18 2.65
CA ASP A 140 -19.77 9.00 3.63
C ASP A 140 -19.57 7.72 4.44
N ASP A 141 -19.99 7.74 5.71
CA ASP A 141 -19.91 6.57 6.56
C ASP A 141 -21.09 5.60 6.30
N PRO A 142 -20.82 4.34 5.90
CA PRO A 142 -21.87 3.33 5.69
C PRO A 142 -22.34 2.64 6.98
N ALA A 143 -21.76 2.95 8.14
CA ALA A 143 -22.06 2.26 9.39
C ALA A 143 -23.56 2.32 9.75
N GLY A 144 -24.14 1.16 10.08
CA GLY A 144 -25.56 1.03 10.43
C GLY A 144 -26.54 1.23 9.28
N LYS A 145 -26.07 1.46 8.04
CA LYS A 145 -26.92 1.64 6.86
C LYS A 145 -27.02 0.36 6.04
N GLY A 146 -28.13 0.21 5.32
CA GLY A 146 -28.34 -0.91 4.38
C GLY A 146 -27.65 -0.70 3.02
N VAL A 147 -27.64 -1.74 2.20
CA VAL A 147 -26.96 -1.79 0.88
C VAL A 147 -27.26 -0.58 -0.02
N ALA A 148 -28.49 -0.05 0.01
CA ALA A 148 -28.88 1.10 -0.82
C ALA A 148 -28.04 2.35 -0.54
N ALA A 149 -27.62 2.57 0.71
CA ALA A 149 -26.74 3.67 1.07
C ALA A 149 -25.26 3.35 0.82
N VAL A 150 -24.89 2.06 0.72
CA VAL A 150 -23.52 1.63 0.47
C VAL A 150 -23.16 1.67 -1.02
N ARG A 151 -24.12 1.40 -1.92
CA ARG A 151 -23.93 1.49 -3.38
C ARG A 151 -23.27 2.80 -3.85
N PRO A 152 -23.76 4.00 -3.50
CA PRO A 152 -23.10 5.24 -3.94
C PRO A 152 -21.67 5.38 -3.39
N ILE A 153 -21.38 4.83 -2.21
CA ILE A 153 -20.02 4.81 -1.64
C ILE A 153 -19.13 3.85 -2.44
N ARG A 154 -19.62 2.65 -2.77
CA ARG A 154 -18.92 1.69 -3.66
C ARG A 154 -18.60 2.34 -5.00
N ASP A 155 -19.57 3.00 -5.61
CA ASP A 155 -19.43 3.59 -6.94
C ASP A 155 -18.41 4.75 -6.94
N GLU A 156 -18.38 5.58 -5.90
CA GLU A 156 -17.35 6.60 -5.74
C GLU A 156 -15.95 6.01 -5.47
N ILE A 157 -15.87 4.93 -4.68
CA ILE A 157 -14.61 4.19 -4.49
C ILE A 157 -14.13 3.64 -5.83
N ASP A 158 -14.99 2.99 -6.61
CA ASP A 158 -14.66 2.45 -7.94
C ASP A 158 -14.04 3.51 -8.86
N ARG A 159 -14.68 4.69 -8.94
CA ARG A 159 -14.16 5.81 -9.73
C ARG A 159 -12.75 6.21 -9.31
N ARG A 160 -12.49 6.32 -8.01
CA ARG A 160 -11.16 6.69 -7.48
C ARG A 160 -10.12 5.60 -7.69
N ILE A 161 -10.52 4.33 -7.55
CA ILE A 161 -9.64 3.19 -7.81
C ILE A 161 -9.21 3.14 -9.27
N ARG A 162 -10.12 3.37 -10.22
CA ARG A 162 -9.76 3.40 -11.65
C ARG A 162 -8.73 4.48 -11.96
N THR A 163 -8.87 5.66 -11.36
CA THR A 163 -7.86 6.72 -11.47
C THR A 163 -6.53 6.29 -10.84
N LEU A 164 -6.56 5.71 -9.65
CA LEU A 164 -5.36 5.23 -8.97
C LEU A 164 -4.62 4.15 -9.78
N VAL A 165 -5.35 3.22 -10.39
CA VAL A 165 -4.77 2.16 -11.22
C VAL A 165 -4.05 2.73 -12.44
N ALA A 166 -4.63 3.72 -13.12
CA ALA A 166 -3.96 4.39 -14.22
C ALA A 166 -2.66 5.07 -13.74
N GLU A 167 -2.72 5.82 -12.64
CA GLU A 167 -1.53 6.48 -12.08
C GLU A 167 -0.42 5.53 -11.63
N LEU A 168 -0.75 4.32 -11.17
CA LEU A 168 0.22 3.35 -10.67
C LEU A 168 0.84 2.48 -11.76
N LEU A 169 0.14 2.30 -12.89
CA LEU A 169 0.49 1.30 -13.91
C LEU A 169 0.78 1.87 -15.30
N ASP A 170 0.66 3.18 -15.48
CA ASP A 170 1.13 3.91 -16.66
C ASP A 170 2.66 4.09 -16.66
#